data_AF-A0A916PH75-F1
#
_entry.id   AF-A0A916PH75-F1
#
_cell.length_a   1.000
_cell.length_b   1.000
_cell.length_c   1.000
_cell.angle_alpha   90.00
_cell.angle_beta   90.00
_cell.angle_gamma   90.00
#
_symmetry.space_group_name_H-M   'P 1'
#
loop_
_entity.id
_entity.type
_entity.pdbx_description
1 polymer ?
#
loop_
_entity_poly.entity_id
_entity_poly.type
_entity_poly.pdbx_seq_one_letter_code
_entity_poly.pdbx_strand_id
1 'polypeptide(L)'
;MARNTFYGMARWQASLEKKQGFLGRIVDIGAELFAISAACVRAEAQRTADPVEGEQAYELAEAFCQQATLRVEALFDALWSNTDSIDVRLANDVLEGRYTWLEQGILDQSEGTGPWIASWEPGPSTEANLARRFLTVSPSSEAKL
;
A
#
# COMPACT_ATOMS: atom_id res chain seq x y z
N MET A 1 14.81 8.73 -11.40
CA MET A 1 14.95 7.60 -10.45
C MET A 1 16.41 7.21 -10.20
N ALA A 2 17.13 6.63 -11.17
CA ALA A 2 18.49 6.09 -10.99
C ALA A 2 19.46 7.06 -10.27
N ARG A 3 19.44 8.35 -10.62
CA ARG A 3 20.26 9.38 -9.97
C ARG A 3 20.05 9.49 -8.45
N ASN A 4 18.80 9.43 -7.99
CA ASN A 4 18.48 9.50 -6.55
C ASN A 4 18.87 8.21 -5.83
N THR A 5 18.68 7.05 -6.48
CA THR A 5 19.12 5.75 -5.95
C THR A 5 20.64 5.70 -5.82
N PHE A 6 21.39 6.06 -6.87
CA PHE A 6 22.85 6.09 -6.85
C PHE A 6 23.39 7.08 -5.80
N TYR A 7 22.75 8.24 -5.66
CA TYR A 7 23.14 9.21 -4.64
C TYR A 7 22.86 8.69 -3.22
N GLY A 8 21.75 7.99 -2.99
CA GLY A 8 21.48 7.30 -1.72
C GLY A 8 22.51 6.19 -1.42
N MET A 9 22.83 5.36 -2.41
CA MET A 9 23.88 4.33 -2.29
C MET A 9 25.27 4.94 -2.04
N ALA A 10 25.60 6.04 -2.69
CA ALA A 10 26.86 6.76 -2.47
C ALA A 10 26.92 7.39 -1.07
N ARG A 11 25.80 7.92 -0.57
CA ARG A 11 25.73 8.61 0.72
C ARG A 11 25.75 7.68 1.93
N TRP A 12 25.05 6.54 1.87
CA TRP A 12 24.89 5.64 3.02
C TRP A 12 25.58 4.29 2.88
N GLN A 13 26.03 3.91 1.67
CA GLN A 13 26.77 2.66 1.42
C GLN A 13 26.05 1.46 2.07
N ALA A 14 26.78 0.63 2.83
CA ALA A 14 26.22 -0.51 3.56
C ALA A 14 25.12 -0.13 4.58
N SER A 15 25.08 1.11 5.07
CA SER A 15 24.06 1.56 6.02
C SER A 15 22.71 1.90 5.37
N LEU A 16 22.61 1.83 4.03
CA LEU A 16 21.35 2.07 3.31
C LEU A 16 20.26 1.06 3.73
N GLU A 17 20.63 -0.17 4.07
CA GLU A 17 19.70 -1.20 4.55
C GLU A 17 18.93 -0.76 5.82
N LYS A 18 19.48 0.17 6.59
CA LYS A 18 18.85 0.69 7.82
C LYS A 18 17.92 1.87 7.55
N LYS A 19 17.81 2.32 6.30
CA LYS A 19 16.97 3.45 5.86
C LYS A 19 15.68 2.96 5.21
N GLN A 20 14.88 2.23 5.98
CA GLN A 20 13.64 1.60 5.49
C GLN A 20 12.64 2.60 4.91
N GLY A 21 12.48 3.79 5.51
CA GLY A 21 11.63 4.85 4.94
C GLY A 21 12.11 5.39 3.59
N PHE A 22 13.42 5.46 3.37
CA PHE A 22 14.00 5.81 2.07
C PHE A 22 13.76 4.69 1.05
N LEU A 23 14.01 3.44 1.44
CA LEU A 23 13.82 2.26 0.58
C LEU A 23 12.36 2.08 0.17
N GLY A 24 11.41 2.26 1.10
CA GLY A 24 9.98 2.21 0.83
C GLY A 24 9.57 3.22 -0.24
N ARG A 25 9.98 4.49 -0.09
CA ARG A 25 9.68 5.53 -1.10
C ARG A 25 10.29 5.21 -2.47
N ILE A 26 11.49 4.60 -2.54
CA ILE A 26 12.07 4.15 -3.81
C ILE A 26 11.23 3.05 -4.47
N VAL A 27 10.71 2.10 -3.68
CA VAL A 27 9.80 1.05 -4.16
C VAL A 27 8.50 1.67 -4.67
N ASP A 28 7.91 2.60 -3.92
CA ASP A 28 6.66 3.27 -4.32
C ASP A 28 6.82 4.06 -5.62
N ILE A 29 7.94 4.78 -5.80
CA ILE A 29 8.27 5.45 -7.06
C ILE A 29 8.35 4.43 -8.20
N GLY A 30 8.99 3.29 -7.97
CA GLY A 30 9.08 2.20 -8.95
C GLY A 30 7.69 1.66 -9.31
N ALA A 31 6.80 1.50 -8.33
CA ALA A 31 5.44 1.03 -8.53
C ALA A 31 4.61 2.02 -9.38
N GLU A 32 4.70 3.33 -9.12
CA GLU A 32 4.01 4.34 -9.92
C GLU A 32 4.51 4.37 -11.38
N LEU A 33 5.82 4.29 -11.60
CA LEU A 33 6.41 4.25 -12.96
C LEU A 33 6.02 2.96 -13.72
N PHE A 34 5.97 1.83 -13.01
CA PHE A 34 5.47 0.58 -13.57
C PHE A 34 3.99 0.69 -13.95
N ALA A 35 3.16 1.25 -13.07
CA ALA A 35 1.74 1.42 -13.31
C ALA A 35 1.47 2.34 -14.52
N ILE A 36 2.23 3.44 -14.67
CA ILE A 36 2.17 4.31 -15.86
C ILE A 36 2.45 3.49 -17.12
N SER A 37 3.54 2.73 -17.12
CA SER A 37 3.94 1.92 -18.28
C SER A 37 2.89 0.85 -18.61
N ALA A 38 2.35 0.18 -17.59
CA ALA A 38 1.33 -0.85 -17.75
C ALA A 38 0.01 -0.26 -18.27
N ALA A 39 -0.40 0.92 -17.79
CA ALA A 39 -1.58 1.62 -18.27
C ALA A 39 -1.46 1.98 -19.75
N CYS A 40 -0.33 2.56 -20.17
CA CYS A 40 -0.08 2.89 -21.57
C CYS A 40 -0.09 1.65 -22.48
N VAL A 41 0.59 0.57 -22.08
CA VAL A 41 0.62 -0.69 -22.87
C VAL A 41 -0.77 -1.32 -22.94
N ARG A 42 -1.55 -1.28 -21.85
CA ARG A 42 -2.91 -1.81 -21.83
C ARG A 42 -3.83 -1.00 -22.76
N ALA A 43 -3.74 0.32 -22.69
CA ALA A 43 -4.53 1.20 -23.54
C ALA A 43 -4.21 0.97 -25.03
N GLU A 44 -2.93 0.78 -25.38
CA GLU A 44 -2.53 0.46 -26.76
C GLU A 44 -3.02 -0.91 -27.23
N ALA A 45 -3.00 -1.91 -26.34
CA ALA A 45 -3.57 -3.21 -26.64
C ALA A 45 -5.09 -3.12 -26.91
N GLN A 46 -5.82 -2.30 -26.14
CA GLN A 46 -7.24 -2.06 -26.36
C GLN A 46 -7.50 -1.34 -27.68
N ARG A 47 -6.72 -0.29 -28.01
CA ARG A 47 -6.80 0.42 -29.29
C ARG A 47 -6.55 -0.47 -30.50
N THR A 48 -5.65 -1.45 -30.36
CA THR A 48 -5.38 -2.42 -31.42
C THR A 48 -6.54 -3.40 -31.62
N ALA A 49 -7.28 -3.72 -30.56
CA ALA A 49 -8.41 -4.64 -30.59
C ALA A 49 -9.72 -3.98 -31.06
N ASP A 50 -10.03 -2.79 -30.53
CA ASP A 50 -11.19 -1.99 -30.89
C ASP A 50 -10.81 -0.50 -30.88
N PRO A 51 -10.90 0.21 -32.02
CA PRO A 51 -10.57 1.63 -32.08
C PRO A 51 -11.42 2.53 -31.17
N VAL A 52 -12.71 2.22 -30.99
CA VAL A 52 -13.64 3.07 -30.20
C VAL A 52 -13.41 2.87 -28.71
N GLU A 53 -13.27 1.63 -28.24
CA GLU A 53 -12.88 1.38 -26.84
C GLU A 53 -11.45 1.86 -26.57
N GLY A 54 -10.58 1.81 -27.58
CA GLY A 54 -9.22 2.31 -27.54
C GLY A 54 -9.10 3.79 -27.20
N GLU A 55 -9.93 4.64 -27.82
CA GLU A 55 -9.95 6.08 -27.51
C GLU A 55 -10.31 6.33 -26.05
N GLN A 56 -11.34 5.64 -25.53
CA GLN A 56 -11.73 5.75 -24.12
C GLN A 56 -10.64 5.21 -23.19
N ALA A 57 -9.96 4.12 -23.56
CA ALA A 57 -8.84 3.58 -22.80
C ALA A 57 -7.66 4.56 -22.74
N TYR A 58 -7.40 5.31 -23.82
CA TYR A 58 -6.40 6.36 -23.86
C TYR A 58 -6.75 7.53 -22.94
N GLU A 59 -8.00 8.00 -22.93
CA GLU A 59 -8.47 9.05 -22.03
C GLU A 59 -8.24 8.67 -20.55
N LEU A 60 -8.58 7.43 -20.19
CA LEU A 60 -8.37 6.92 -18.84
C LEU A 60 -6.87 6.79 -18.50
N ALA A 61 -6.07 6.28 -19.43
CA ALA A 61 -4.63 6.14 -19.24
C ALA A 61 -3.94 7.50 -19.10
N GLU A 62 -4.34 8.51 -19.87
CA GLU A 62 -3.82 9.87 -19.78
C GLU A 62 -4.12 10.47 -18.40
N ALA A 63 -5.38 10.42 -17.95
CA ALA A 63 -5.77 10.92 -16.64
C ALA A 63 -5.00 10.22 -15.51
N PHE A 64 -4.83 8.90 -15.60
CA PHE A 64 -4.03 8.14 -14.64
C PHE A 64 -2.56 8.60 -14.65
N CYS A 65 -1.94 8.76 -15.82
CA CYS A 65 -0.54 9.15 -15.95
C CYS A 65 -0.28 10.54 -15.37
N GLN A 66 -1.19 11.50 -15.58
CA GLN A 66 -1.09 12.83 -14.98
C GLN A 66 -1.12 12.76 -13.45
N GLN A 67 -2.03 11.98 -12.87
CA GLN A 67 -2.12 11.81 -11.42
C GLN A 67 -0.91 11.06 -10.84
N ALA A 68 -0.46 10.00 -11.51
CA ALA A 68 0.71 9.22 -11.10
C ALA A 68 1.99 10.06 -11.13
N THR A 69 2.12 10.96 -12.10
CA THR A 69 3.26 11.88 -12.18
C THR A 69 3.36 12.76 -10.93
N LEU A 70 2.24 13.33 -10.47
CA LEU A 70 2.22 14.14 -9.24
C LEU A 70 2.61 13.31 -8.00
N ARG A 71 2.17 12.05 -7.91
CA ARG A 71 2.59 11.15 -6.82
C ARG A 71 4.08 10.85 -6.87
N VAL A 72 4.63 10.59 -8.06
CA VAL A 72 6.06 10.36 -8.27
C VAL A 72 6.90 11.57 -7.84
N GLU A 73 6.47 12.78 -8.21
CA GLU A 73 7.14 14.03 -7.81
C GLU A 73 7.14 14.20 -6.29
N ALA A 74 5.99 14.04 -5.65
CA ALA A 74 5.86 14.11 -4.19
C ALA A 74 6.74 13.06 -3.47
N LEU A 75 6.82 11.84 -4.01
CA LEU A 75 7.68 10.80 -3.46
C LEU A 75 9.17 11.13 -3.63
N PHE A 76 9.58 11.72 -4.76
CA PHE A 76 10.96 12.16 -4.96
C PHE A 76 11.36 13.26 -3.99
N ASP A 77 10.47 14.22 -3.72
CA ASP A 77 10.70 15.27 -2.73
C ASP A 77 10.80 14.67 -1.32
N ALA A 78 9.91 13.74 -0.98
CA ALA A 78 9.87 13.07 0.31
C ALA A 78 11.11 12.18 0.59
N LEU A 79 11.89 11.79 -0.42
CA LEU A 79 13.18 11.11 -0.21
C LEU A 79 14.17 11.96 0.59
N TRP A 80 14.10 13.29 0.42
CA TRP A 80 15.07 14.23 0.99
C TRP A 80 14.47 15.10 2.08
N SER A 81 13.18 15.40 1.98
CA SER A 81 12.43 16.17 2.97
C SER A 81 11.47 15.25 3.72
N ASN A 82 11.92 14.71 4.85
CA ASN A 82 11.14 13.81 5.70
C ASN A 82 11.54 13.91 7.18
N THR A 83 10.69 13.34 8.04
CA THR A 83 10.86 13.28 9.50
C THR A 83 11.37 11.93 9.99
N ASP A 84 11.77 11.01 9.10
CA ASP A 84 12.06 9.59 9.42
C ASP A 84 12.93 9.41 10.68
N SER A 85 13.94 10.26 10.86
CA SER A 85 14.85 10.17 12.01
C SER A 85 14.21 10.60 13.34
N ILE A 86 13.29 11.57 13.31
CA ILE A 86 12.49 11.97 14.47
C ILE A 86 11.44 10.91 14.76
N ASP A 87 10.78 10.39 13.72
CA ASP A 87 9.70 9.40 13.86
C ASP A 87 10.22 8.11 14.50
N VAL A 88 11.40 7.62 14.09
CA VAL A 88 12.04 6.46 14.71
C VAL A 88 12.37 6.71 16.18
N ARG A 89 12.89 7.91 16.53
CA ARG A 89 13.15 8.25 17.94
C ARG A 89 11.86 8.30 18.74
N LEU A 90 10.84 8.97 18.21
CA LEU A 90 9.55 9.11 18.88
C LEU A 90 8.91 7.74 19.12
N ALA A 91 8.95 6.85 18.13
CA ALA A 91 8.45 5.48 18.27
C ALA A 91 9.19 4.72 19.38
N ASN A 92 10.52 4.83 19.46
CA ASN A 92 11.28 4.22 20.56
C ASN A 92 10.91 4.84 21.92
N ASP A 93 10.78 6.16 22.01
CA ASP A 93 10.41 6.87 23.24
C ASP A 93 9.00 6.46 23.73
N VAL A 94 8.06 6.21 22.79
CA VAL A 94 6.73 5.65 23.09
C VAL A 94 6.86 4.24 23.65
N LEU A 95 7.64 3.36 23.01
CA LEU A 95 7.85 1.99 23.47
C LEU A 95 8.59 1.91 24.82
N GLU A 96 9.40 2.92 25.15
CA GLU A 96 10.03 3.09 26.46
C GLU A 96 9.06 3.64 27.52
N GLY A 97 7.81 3.95 27.16
CA GLY A 97 6.77 4.43 28.08
C GLY A 97 6.93 5.90 28.47
N ARG A 98 7.77 6.68 27.78
CA ARG A 98 8.07 8.08 28.13
C ARG A 98 6.86 9.02 28.04
N TYR A 99 5.81 8.60 27.33
CA TYR A 99 4.59 9.38 27.11
C TYR A 99 3.35 8.81 27.81
N THR A 100 3.52 7.85 28.73
CA THR A 100 2.40 7.29 29.54
C THR A 100 1.63 8.34 30.33
N TRP A 101 2.24 9.50 30.61
CA TRP A 101 1.52 10.63 31.21
C TRP A 101 0.36 11.14 30.33
N LEU A 102 0.39 10.93 29.01
CA LEU A 102 -0.69 11.30 28.10
C LEU A 102 -1.94 10.43 28.29
N GLU A 103 -1.78 9.24 28.85
CA GLU A 103 -2.86 8.30 29.16
C GLU A 103 -3.59 8.68 30.45
N GLN A 104 -3.02 9.58 31.27
CA GLN A 104 -3.61 9.98 32.55
C GLN A 104 -4.96 10.65 32.33
N GLY A 105 -6.01 10.07 32.91
CA GLY A 105 -7.39 10.56 32.78
C GLY A 105 -8.13 10.03 31.54
N ILE A 106 -7.48 9.22 30.71
CA ILE A 106 -8.15 8.42 29.69
C ILE A 106 -8.68 7.15 30.35
N LEU A 107 -9.99 6.93 30.29
CA LEU A 107 -10.60 5.67 30.71
C LEU A 107 -10.28 4.60 29.67
N ASP A 108 -9.42 3.64 30.04
CA ASP A 108 -9.21 2.45 29.23
C ASP A 108 -10.45 1.56 29.34
N GLN A 109 -11.19 1.45 28.22
CA GLN A 109 -12.36 0.57 28.12
C GLN A 109 -12.00 -0.92 28.11
N SER A 110 -10.72 -1.30 28.17
CA SER A 110 -10.29 -2.67 28.38
C SER A 110 -9.89 -2.94 29.84
N GLU A 111 -9.60 -1.88 30.60
CA GLU A 111 -9.20 -1.96 31.99
C GLU A 111 -10.45 -1.97 32.88
N GLY A 112 -10.66 -3.08 33.59
CA GLY A 112 -11.81 -3.22 34.50
C GLY A 112 -13.16 -3.51 33.81
N THR A 113 -13.19 -3.79 32.50
CA THR A 113 -14.44 -4.16 31.78
C THR A 113 -15.04 -5.53 32.13
N GLY A 114 -14.51 -6.21 33.14
CA GLY A 114 -14.97 -7.54 33.52
C GLY A 114 -14.62 -8.59 32.44
N PRO A 115 -15.18 -9.80 32.53
CA PRO A 115 -14.92 -10.84 31.55
C PRO A 115 -15.32 -10.38 30.15
N TRP A 116 -14.52 -10.73 29.15
CA TRP A 116 -14.81 -10.46 27.73
C TRP A 116 -16.28 -10.80 27.41
N ILE A 117 -16.97 -9.93 26.67
CA ILE A 117 -18.38 -10.10 26.28
C ILE A 117 -18.61 -11.44 25.53
N ALA A 118 -17.54 -12.03 24.98
CA ALA A 118 -17.53 -13.39 24.50
C ALA A 118 -16.35 -14.18 25.09
N SER A 119 -16.64 -15.35 25.67
CA SER A 119 -15.65 -16.37 25.96
C SER A 119 -15.18 -17.01 24.65
N TRP A 120 -13.88 -16.96 24.38
CA TRP A 120 -13.27 -17.73 23.29
C TRP A 120 -12.76 -19.06 23.84
N GLU A 121 -13.24 -20.17 23.26
CA GLU A 121 -12.70 -21.51 23.51
C GLU A 121 -12.04 -22.04 22.23
N PRO A 122 -10.88 -22.72 22.32
CA PRO A 122 -10.26 -23.37 21.18
C PRO A 122 -11.18 -24.48 20.62
N GLY A 123 -11.67 -24.31 19.39
CA GLY A 123 -12.51 -25.31 18.74
C GLY A 123 -13.03 -24.86 17.38
N PRO A 124 -13.60 -25.78 16.58
CA PRO A 124 -14.33 -25.41 15.36
C PRO A 124 -15.53 -24.53 15.72
N SER A 125 -15.77 -23.49 14.91
CA SER A 125 -16.95 -22.61 15.08
C SER A 125 -18.23 -23.43 15.05
N THR A 126 -19.08 -23.24 16.07
CA THR A 126 -20.44 -23.80 16.11
C THR A 126 -21.43 -22.95 15.33
N GLU A 127 -21.07 -21.69 15.05
CA GLU A 127 -21.92 -20.76 14.32
C GLU A 127 -21.86 -20.97 12.81
N ALA A 128 -22.98 -20.70 12.14
CA ALA A 128 -23.09 -20.79 10.70
C ALA A 128 -22.10 -19.83 10.03
N ASN A 129 -21.30 -20.36 9.10
CA ASN A 129 -20.32 -19.56 8.38
C ASN A 129 -21.03 -18.57 7.44
N LEU A 130 -20.98 -17.28 7.77
CA LEU A 130 -21.59 -16.19 6.98
C LEU A 130 -20.65 -15.61 5.91
N ALA A 131 -19.46 -16.19 5.70
CA ALA A 131 -18.51 -15.73 4.71
C ALA A 131 -19.09 -15.86 3.29
N ARG A 132 -19.40 -14.73 2.66
CA ARG A 132 -19.81 -14.68 1.25
C ARG A 132 -18.58 -14.89 0.37
N ARG A 133 -18.39 -16.10 -0.13
CA ARG A 133 -17.32 -16.42 -1.10
C ARG A 133 -17.77 -15.98 -2.49
N PHE A 134 -17.10 -14.99 -3.07
CA PHE A 134 -17.43 -14.44 -4.39
C PHE A 134 -16.84 -15.23 -5.58
N LEU A 135 -16.44 -16.48 -5.40
CA LEU A 135 -15.84 -17.26 -6.50
C LEU A 135 -16.85 -18.20 -7.13
N THR A 136 -17.39 -17.79 -8.29
CA THR A 136 -17.75 -18.70 -9.39
C THR A 136 -17.96 -17.92 -10.70
N VAL A 137 -17.08 -18.13 -11.68
CA VAL A 137 -17.52 -18.49 -13.04
C VAL A 137 -16.58 -19.59 -13.52
N SER A 138 -17.09 -20.82 -13.59
CA SER A 138 -16.53 -21.87 -14.45
C SER A 138 -17.35 -21.86 -15.75
N PRO A 139 -16.74 -21.91 -16.94
CA PRO A 139 -17.47 -21.87 -18.19
C PRO A 139 -18.36 -23.10 -18.36
N SER A 140 -19.58 -22.87 -18.82
CA SER A 140 -20.63 -23.83 -19.12
C SER A 140 -20.16 -24.94 -20.08
N SER A 141 -20.33 -26.19 -19.67
CA SER A 141 -20.36 -27.34 -20.57
C SER A 141 -21.74 -27.47 -21.20
N GLU A 142 -21.87 -27.20 -22.50
CA GLU A 142 -22.97 -27.73 -23.31
C GLU A 142 -22.53 -27.82 -24.78
N ALA A 143 -22.05 -29.00 -25.16
CA ALA A 143 -21.92 -29.43 -26.55
C ALA A 143 -22.66 -30.77 -26.67
N LYS A 144 -23.93 -30.72 -27.10
CA LYS A 144 -24.65 -31.82 -27.74
C LYS A 144 -25.72 -31.25 -28.66
N LEU A 145 -25.43 -31.26 -29.96
CA LEU A 145 -26.26 -31.88 -31.00
C LEU A 145 -25.31 -32.62 -31.95
#